data_AF-W9NDM5-F1
#
_entry.id   AF-W9NDM5-F1
#
_cell.length_a   1.000
_cell.length_b   1.000
_cell.length_c   1.000
_cell.angle_alpha   90.00
_cell.angle_beta   90.00
_cell.angle_gamma   90.00
#
_symmetry.space_group_name_H-M   'P 1'
#
loop_
_entity.id
_entity.type
_entity.pdbx_description
1 polymer ?
#
loop_
_entity_poly.entity_id
_entity_poly.type
_entity_poly.pdbx_seq_one_letter_code
_entity_poly.pdbx_strand_id
1 'polypeptide(L)'
;MTRPEAARSSDSTCKITKCKFSPAQLQRTLRHKRCKTLISKSDQLRKLGARVYTVVEVNGRYHVYSSESSDSWPPTEGSLSKNYPVPLRYWPQMNEHSQNQAAQEKEDKAEEEEMAASENKEA
;
A
#
# COMPACT_ATOMS: atom_id res chain seq x y z
N MET A 1 52.87 40.50 20.20
CA MET A 1 51.79 40.37 19.20
C MET A 1 50.76 39.41 19.78
N THR A 2 49.75 39.93 20.47
CA THR A 2 48.82 39.16 21.30
C THR A 2 47.50 38.96 20.54
N ARG A 3 47.07 37.71 20.36
CA ARG A 3 45.68 37.31 19.99
C ARG A 3 44.76 37.57 21.20
N PRO A 4 43.43 37.81 21.05
CA PRO A 4 42.44 36.82 20.59
C PRO A 4 41.34 37.49 19.71
N GLU A 5 40.29 36.87 19.17
CA GLU A 5 39.17 36.23 19.86
C GLU A 5 38.23 35.57 18.84
N ALA A 6 37.67 34.42 19.23
CA ALA A 6 36.88 33.53 18.42
C ALA A 6 35.42 34.00 18.29
N ALA A 7 34.93 34.11 17.04
CA ALA A 7 33.51 34.27 16.77
C ALA A 7 32.78 32.95 17.09
N ARG A 8 31.99 32.96 18.18
CA ARG A 8 31.11 31.86 18.56
C ARG A 8 29.90 31.85 17.62
N SER A 9 29.87 30.88 16.70
CA SER A 9 28.67 30.55 15.93
C SER A 9 27.61 29.97 16.88
N SER A 10 26.49 30.67 17.01
CA SER A 10 25.35 30.23 17.81
C SER A 10 24.56 29.21 17.00
N ASP A 11 24.94 27.93 17.09
CA ASP A 11 24.14 26.83 16.56
C ASP A 11 22.83 26.73 17.36
N SER A 12 21.78 27.36 16.81
CA SER A 12 20.41 27.25 17.28
C SER A 12 19.92 25.81 17.03
N THR A 13 20.06 24.97 18.05
CA THR A 13 19.49 23.63 18.04
C THR A 13 17.97 23.72 18.15
N CYS A 14 17.30 23.70 17.00
CA CYS A 14 15.84 23.61 16.95
C CYS A 14 15.41 22.26 17.53
N LYS A 15 14.91 22.29 18.76
CA LYS A 15 14.35 21.10 19.42
C LYS A 15 13.11 20.68 18.66
N ILE A 16 13.18 19.56 17.95
CA ILE A 16 12.04 18.93 17.28
C ILE A 16 11.06 18.50 18.37
N THR A 17 10.10 19.35 18.70
CA THR A 17 8.98 19.00 19.56
C THR A 17 8.05 18.08 18.79
N LYS A 18 7.70 16.94 19.38
CA LYS A 18 6.75 15.99 18.78
C LYS A 18 5.35 16.62 18.81
N CYS A 19 5.00 17.39 17.77
CA CYS A 19 3.65 17.91 17.59
C CYS A 19 2.66 16.75 17.49
N LYS A 20 1.79 16.62 18.48
CA LYS A 20 0.71 15.63 18.49
C LYS A 20 -0.37 16.09 17.50
N PHE A 21 -0.40 15.48 16.31
CA PHE A 21 -1.46 15.76 15.32
C PHE A 21 -2.83 15.28 15.83
N SER A 22 -3.88 16.01 15.48
CA SER A 22 -5.25 15.53 15.72
C SER A 22 -5.55 14.26 14.90
N PRO A 23 -6.44 13.37 15.36
CA PRO A 23 -6.81 12.16 14.61
C PRO A 23 -7.27 12.47 13.18
N ALA A 24 -8.02 13.55 13.00
CA ALA A 24 -8.49 13.99 11.68
C ALA A 24 -7.35 14.48 10.77
N GLN A 25 -6.32 15.15 11.32
CA GLN A 25 -5.13 15.52 10.55
C GLN A 25 -4.32 14.27 10.18
N LEU A 26 -4.14 13.33 11.11
CA LEU A 26 -3.45 12.08 10.85
C LEU A 26 -4.13 11.31 9.71
N GLN A 27 -5.45 11.12 9.77
CA GLN A 27 -6.21 10.46 8.71
C GLN A 27 -6.06 11.14 7.35
N ARG A 28 -6.10 12.49 7.29
CA ARG A 28 -5.88 13.24 6.05
C ARG A 28 -4.49 12.97 5.47
N THR A 29 -3.45 13.03 6.30
CA THR A 29 -2.08 12.76 5.84
C THR A 29 -1.88 11.31 5.41
N LEU A 30 -2.48 10.34 6.12
CA LEU A 30 -2.43 8.92 5.76
C LEU A 30 -3.12 8.66 4.43
N ARG A 31 -4.33 9.22 4.21
CA ARG A 31 -5.03 9.11 2.92
C ARG A 31 -4.20 9.68 1.79
N HIS A 32 -3.65 10.89 1.97
CA HIS A 32 -2.79 11.51 0.96
C HIS A 32 -1.58 10.65 0.63
N LYS A 33 -0.87 10.13 1.65
CA LYS A 33 0.27 9.22 1.47
C LYS A 33 -0.14 7.95 0.72
N ARG A 34 -1.24 7.30 1.09
CA ARG A 34 -1.74 6.10 0.43
C ARG A 34 -2.14 6.35 -1.03
N CYS A 35 -2.81 7.47 -1.33
CA CYS A 35 -3.14 7.84 -2.71
C CYS A 35 -1.88 8.02 -3.56
N LYS A 36 -0.86 8.71 -3.02
CA LYS A 36 0.43 8.88 -3.71
C LYS A 36 1.12 7.52 -3.96
N THR A 37 1.10 6.63 -2.97
CA THR A 37 1.64 5.27 -3.13
C THR A 37 0.89 4.48 -4.20
N LEU A 38 -0.45 4.54 -4.20
CA LEU A 38 -1.28 3.85 -5.19
C LEU A 38 -0.90 4.29 -6.61
N ILE A 39 -0.81 5.61 -6.84
CA ILE A 39 -0.41 6.17 -8.15
C ILE A 39 1.01 5.72 -8.54
N SER A 40 1.95 5.75 -7.59
CA SER A 40 3.32 5.26 -7.82
C SER A 40 3.34 3.77 -8.21
N LYS A 41 2.50 2.95 -7.59
CA LYS A 41 2.34 1.54 -7.94
C LYS A 41 1.68 1.33 -9.29
N SER A 42 0.69 2.14 -9.65
CA SER A 42 0.10 2.15 -11.00
C SER A 42 1.15 2.46 -12.06
N ASP A 43 2.05 3.41 -11.81
CA ASP A 43 3.16 3.72 -12.74
C ASP A 43 4.20 2.60 -12.84
N GLN A 44 4.49 1.91 -11.72
CA GLN A 44 5.33 0.71 -11.76
C GLN A 44 4.70 -0.39 -12.62
N LEU A 45 3.39 -0.64 -12.49
CA LEU A 45 2.69 -1.60 -13.35
C LEU A 45 2.71 -1.19 -14.81
N ARG A 46 2.55 0.11 -15.11
CA ARG A 46 2.71 0.63 -16.47
C ARG A 46 4.07 0.28 -17.07
N LYS A 47 5.16 0.44 -16.30
CA LYS A 47 6.51 0.11 -16.75
C LYS A 47 6.71 -1.38 -17.06
N LEU A 48 5.88 -2.24 -16.48
CA LEU A 48 5.83 -3.67 -16.78
C LEU A 48 4.92 -4.02 -17.98
N GLY A 49 4.45 -3.02 -18.73
CA GLY A 49 3.63 -3.19 -19.93
C GLY A 49 2.13 -3.24 -19.67
N ALA A 50 1.66 -3.00 -18.44
CA ALA A 50 0.23 -2.96 -18.15
C ALA A 50 -0.39 -1.61 -18.55
N ARG A 51 -1.62 -1.64 -19.07
CA ARG A 51 -2.45 -0.43 -19.23
C ARG A 51 -3.25 -0.26 -17.94
N VAL A 52 -3.10 0.88 -17.27
CA VAL A 52 -3.66 1.12 -15.93
C VAL A 52 -4.44 2.42 -15.92
N TYR A 53 -5.66 2.35 -15.41
CA TYR A 53 -6.49 3.51 -15.10
C TYR A 53 -6.94 3.41 -13.65
N THR A 54 -6.67 4.44 -12.87
CA THR A 54 -6.98 4.47 -11.44
C THR A 54 -7.75 5.75 -11.12
N VAL A 55 -8.90 5.60 -10.46
CA VAL A 55 -9.70 6.72 -9.95
C VAL A 55 -9.89 6.52 -8.46
N VAL A 56 -9.57 7.56 -7.69
CA VAL A 56 -9.85 7.60 -6.25
C VAL A 56 -10.66 8.84 -5.95
N GLU A 57 -11.85 8.65 -5.38
CA GLU A 57 -12.67 9.75 -4.86
C GLU A 57 -12.45 9.90 -3.36
N VAL A 58 -12.11 11.11 -2.91
CA VAL A 58 -11.99 11.46 -1.49
C VAL A 58 -12.64 12.80 -1.24
N ASN A 59 -13.70 12.83 -0.44
CA ASN A 59 -14.42 14.06 -0.06
C ASN A 59 -14.84 14.92 -1.29
N GLY A 60 -15.40 14.29 -2.33
CA GLY A 60 -15.84 14.97 -3.55
C GLY A 60 -14.70 15.47 -4.45
N ARG A 61 -13.45 15.06 -4.19
CA ARG A 61 -12.31 15.31 -5.07
C ARG A 61 -11.83 14.01 -5.70
N TYR A 62 -11.57 14.08 -6.99
CA TYR A 62 -11.06 12.95 -7.77
C TYR A 62 -9.54 13.05 -7.95
N HIS A 63 -8.85 11.95 -7.66
CA HIS A 63 -7.45 11.73 -8.01
C HIS A 63 -7.41 10.67 -9.12
N VAL A 64 -7.00 11.08 -10.32
CA VAL A 64 -7.00 10.23 -11.51
C VAL A 64 -5.57 10.00 -12.00
N TYR A 65 -5.26 8.75 -12.32
CA TYR A 65 -4.05 8.37 -13.03
C TYR A 65 -4.46 7.58 -14.28
N SER A 66 -3.90 7.94 -15.42
CA SER A 66 -4.05 7.20 -16.67
C SER A 66 -2.69 6.90 -17.28
N SER A 67 -2.45 5.64 -17.62
CA SER A 67 -1.24 5.22 -18.33
C SER A 67 -1.23 5.63 -19.81
N GLU A 68 -2.40 5.89 -20.37
CA GLU A 68 -2.62 6.28 -21.76
C GLU A 68 -3.43 7.55 -21.87
N SER A 69 -3.14 8.34 -22.91
CA SER A 69 -3.84 9.58 -23.25
C SER A 69 -4.86 9.39 -24.37
N SER A 70 -5.21 8.15 -24.73
CA SER A 70 -6.13 7.85 -25.82
C SER A 70 -7.58 8.07 -25.37
N ASP A 71 -8.41 8.65 -26.24
CA ASP A 71 -9.83 8.91 -25.94
C ASP A 71 -10.67 7.64 -25.77
N SER A 72 -10.16 6.49 -26.25
CA SER A 72 -10.78 5.17 -26.08
C SER A 72 -10.39 4.47 -24.77
N TRP A 73 -9.59 5.14 -23.92
CA TRP A 73 -9.14 4.64 -22.64
C TRP A 73 -9.63 5.55 -21.50
N PRO A 74 -10.16 5.02 -20.39
CA PRO A 74 -10.30 3.61 -20.03
C PRO A 74 -11.40 2.87 -20.82
N PRO A 75 -11.32 1.53 -20.88
CA PRO A 75 -12.38 0.73 -21.49
C PRO A 75 -13.66 0.88 -20.66
N THR A 76 -14.79 1.04 -21.35
CA THR A 76 -16.11 1.04 -20.71
C THR A 76 -16.45 -0.36 -20.20
N GLU A 77 -17.31 -0.47 -19.18
CA GLU A 77 -17.72 -1.77 -18.64
C GLU A 77 -18.31 -2.70 -19.73
N GLY A 78 -19.10 -2.14 -20.64
CA GLY A 78 -19.64 -2.88 -21.79
C GLY A 78 -18.57 -3.43 -22.74
N SER A 79 -17.42 -2.76 -22.85
CA SER A 79 -16.28 -3.25 -23.64
C SER A 79 -15.48 -4.32 -22.88
N LEU A 80 -15.32 -4.19 -21.57
CA LEU A 80 -14.64 -5.17 -20.73
C LEU A 80 -15.38 -6.51 -20.71
N SER A 81 -16.70 -6.50 -20.61
CA SER A 81 -17.53 -7.72 -20.57
C SER A 81 -17.48 -8.55 -21.85
N LYS A 82 -17.06 -7.95 -22.97
CA LYS A 82 -16.91 -8.63 -24.27
C LYS A 82 -15.49 -9.15 -24.52
N ASN A 83 -14.54 -8.82 -23.65
CA ASN A 83 -13.16 -9.29 -23.79
C ASN A 83 -13.07 -10.78 -23.42
N TYR A 84 -12.23 -11.49 -24.17
CA TYR A 84 -11.79 -12.83 -23.82
C TYR A 84 -10.27 -12.79 -23.58
N PRO A 85 -9.77 -13.34 -22.46
CA PRO A 85 -10.51 -14.04 -21.40
C PRO A 85 -11.38 -13.09 -20.55
N VAL A 86 -12.37 -13.67 -19.86
CA VAL A 86 -13.26 -12.93 -18.96
C VAL A 86 -12.42 -12.23 -17.89
N PRO A 87 -12.59 -10.90 -17.68
CA PRO A 87 -11.82 -10.16 -16.69
C PRO A 87 -12.02 -10.69 -15.26
N LEU A 88 -10.93 -10.83 -14.52
CA LEU A 88 -10.97 -11.12 -13.09
C LEU A 88 -11.47 -9.89 -12.32
N ARG A 89 -12.42 -10.10 -11.40
CA ARG A 89 -12.97 -9.04 -10.53
C ARG A 89 -12.47 -9.23 -9.11
N TYR A 90 -11.95 -8.16 -8.51
CA TYR A 90 -11.46 -8.14 -7.13
C TYR A 90 -12.37 -7.24 -6.29
N TRP A 91 -13.04 -7.82 -5.29
CA TRP A 91 -13.89 -7.10 -4.34
C TRP A 91 -13.26 -7.12 -2.94
N PRO A 92 -13.52 -6.11 -2.09
CA PRO A 92 -12.92 -6.02 -0.75
C PRO A 92 -13.09 -7.30 0.09
N GLN A 93 -14.23 -7.98 -0.03
CA GLN A 93 -14.58 -9.17 0.73
C GLN A 93 -13.82 -10.44 0.31
N MET A 94 -13.26 -10.47 -0.90
CA MET A 94 -12.58 -11.66 -1.43
C MET A 94 -11.22 -11.92 -0.76
N ASN A 95 -10.57 -10.87 -0.25
CA ASN A 95 -9.24 -10.99 0.33
C ASN A 95 -9.25 -11.46 1.78
N GLU A 96 -10.37 -11.28 2.50
CA GLU A 96 -10.48 -11.69 3.91
C GLU A 96 -10.50 -13.22 4.04
N HIS A 97 -11.10 -13.93 3.08
CA HIS A 97 -11.19 -15.39 3.11
C HIS A 97 -9.84 -16.07 2.84
N SER A 98 -9.00 -15.49 1.98
CA SER A 98 -7.69 -16.04 1.64
C SER A 98 -6.66 -15.90 2.77
N GLN A 99 -6.76 -14.84 3.59
CA GLN A 99 -5.90 -14.68 4.76
C GLN A 99 -6.26 -15.66 5.89
N ASN A 100 -7.55 -15.96 6.06
CA ASN A 100 -8.02 -16.90 7.06
C ASN A 100 -7.64 -18.35 6.70
N GLN A 101 -7.75 -18.75 5.43
CA GLN A 101 -7.34 -20.09 4.98
C GLN A 101 -5.83 -20.33 5.14
N ALA A 102 -4.99 -19.35 4.79
CA ALA A 102 -3.54 -19.47 4.95
C ALA A 102 -3.05 -19.45 6.41
N ALA A 103 -3.88 -18.95 7.34
CA ALA A 103 -3.61 -19.03 8.77
C ALA A 103 -3.99 -20.42 9.32
N GLN A 104 -5.15 -20.93 8.90
CA GLN A 104 -5.66 -22.24 9.31
C GLN A 104 -4.76 -23.39 8.83
N GLU A 105 -4.29 -23.35 7.57
CA GLU A 105 -3.34 -24.35 7.04
C GLU A 105 -1.98 -24.35 7.77
N LYS A 106 -1.60 -23.23 8.42
CA LYS A 106 -0.37 -23.16 9.22
C LYS A 106 -0.56 -23.72 10.62
N GLU A 107 -1.76 -23.58 11.20
CA GLU A 107 -2.10 -24.17 12.48
C GLU A 107 -2.25 -25.69 12.33
N ASP A 108 -3.00 -26.16 11.34
CA ASP A 108 -3.19 -27.60 11.06
C ASP A 108 -1.85 -28.33 10.82
N LYS A 109 -0.92 -27.67 10.11
CA LYS A 109 0.42 -28.23 9.84
C LYS A 109 1.33 -28.22 11.06
N ALA A 110 1.14 -27.29 12.00
CA ALA A 110 1.91 -27.24 13.25
C ALA A 110 1.43 -28.32 14.23
N GLU A 111 0.12 -28.58 14.28
CA GLU A 111 -0.47 -29.65 15.10
C GLU A 111 -0.05 -31.04 14.62
N GLU A 112 0.02 -31.25 13.29
CA GLU A 112 0.50 -32.51 12.72
C GLU A 112 1.99 -32.78 13.03
N GLU A 113 2.82 -31.73 13.03
CA GLU A 113 4.26 -31.82 13.35
C GLU A 113 4.49 -32.04 14.86
N GLU A 114 3.67 -31.45 15.73
CA GLU A 114 3.72 -31.68 17.19
C GLU A 114 3.29 -33.10 17.57
N MET A 115 2.22 -33.61 16.94
CA MET A 115 1.75 -34.99 17.13
C MET A 115 2.82 -36.00 16.68
N ALA A 116 3.43 -35.81 15.51
CA ALA A 116 4.50 -36.67 14.99
C ALA A 116 5.78 -36.64 15.87
N ALA A 117 6.08 -35.51 16.53
CA ALA A 117 7.23 -35.39 17.44
C ALA A 117 7.00 -36.07 18.80
N SER A 118 5.74 -36.24 19.22
CA SER A 118 5.38 -36.95 20.45
C SER A 118 5.39 -38.48 20.28
N GLU A 119 5.03 -38.98 19.10
CA GLU A 119 5.00 -40.43 18.79
C GLU A 119 6.41 -41.05 18.69
N ASN A 120 7.42 -40.29 18.27
CA ASN A 120 8.81 -40.74 18.19
C ASN A 120 9.58 -40.76 19.54
N LYS A 121 8.94 -40.40 20.66
CA LYS A 121 9.56 -40.42 22.00
C LYS A 121 9.17 -41.62 22.87
N GLU A 122 8.26 -42.48 22.40
CA GLU A 122 7.80 -43.68 23.11
C GLU A 122 8.29 -45.01 22.48
N ALA A 123 9.21 -44.96 21.51
CA ALA A 123 9.88 -46.15 20.94
C ALA A 123 11.28 -46.40 21.53
#